data_AF-A0A248K055-F1
#
_entry.id   AF-A0A248K055-F1
#
_cell.length_a   1.000
_cell.length_b   1.000
_cell.length_c   1.000
_cell.angle_alpha   90.00
_cell.angle_beta   90.00
_cell.angle_gamma   90.00
#
_symmetry.space_group_name_H-M   'P 1'
#
loop_
_entity.id
_entity.type
_entity.pdbx_description
1 polymer ?
#
loop_
_entity_poly.entity_id
_entity_poly.type
_entity_poly.pdbx_seq_one_letter_code
_entity_poly.pdbx_strand_id
1 'polypeptide(L)'
;MRRTLALIAAAFWLAAFAPFQAAGIDPRLGARIPLDGTFREADGRAVSLGGLADGKPLVLVPVLHRCPNICGVTLAGLAQAILAQRLRPGRDFTLVAFGIDPREGPAEAAADLADLRRAFPALPADGIHALTGTREQIRAVTDALGYRYAWDDRIGQYAHVAAVAVLRPDGTLNHWLYGLSPAPDALERALDEAAQGRAGDWGQRILLLCFHYDPMTGRNGPLVWTLLRTLGALVALGGGGWIAWSLWRDRRLVKS
;
A
#
# COMPACT_ATOMS: atom_id res chain seq x y z
N MET A 1 -49.73 -15.57 3.61
CA MET A 1 -48.70 -14.96 4.50
C MET A 1 -47.37 -15.73 4.60
N ARG A 2 -47.28 -17.01 4.19
CA ARG A 2 -45.99 -17.77 4.21
C ARG A 2 -45.04 -17.50 3.03
N ARG A 3 -45.52 -16.93 1.91
CA ARG A 3 -44.69 -16.68 0.71
C ARG A 3 -43.89 -15.37 0.77
N THR A 4 -44.35 -14.39 1.54
CA THR A 4 -43.70 -13.08 1.68
C THR A 4 -42.48 -13.12 2.62
N LEU A 5 -42.45 -14.06 3.57
CA LEU A 5 -41.31 -14.26 4.48
C LEU A 5 -40.10 -14.95 3.81
N ALA A 6 -40.33 -15.76 2.78
CA ALA A 6 -39.25 -16.43 2.04
C ALA A 6 -38.39 -15.46 1.21
N LEU A 7 -38.99 -14.36 0.73
CA LEU A 7 -38.27 -13.35 -0.07
C LEU A 7 -37.37 -12.43 0.79
N ILE A 8 -37.72 -12.22 2.05
CA ILE A 8 -36.90 -11.42 2.98
C ILE A 8 -35.69 -12.22 3.48
N ALA A 9 -35.84 -13.54 3.67
CA ALA A 9 -34.72 -14.42 4.03
C ALA A 9 -33.69 -14.57 2.89
N ALA A 10 -34.14 -14.57 1.63
CA ALA A 10 -33.25 -14.58 0.46
C ALA A 10 -32.48 -13.26 0.27
N ALA A 11 -33.07 -12.11 0.65
CA ALA A 11 -32.40 -10.82 0.59
C ALA A 11 -31.28 -10.69 1.65
N PHE A 12 -31.40 -11.39 2.77
CA PHE A 12 -30.38 -11.39 3.83
C PHE A 12 -29.19 -12.32 3.56
N TRP A 13 -29.34 -13.31 2.68
CA TRP A 13 -28.24 -14.16 2.19
C TRP A 13 -27.40 -13.50 1.09
N LEU A 14 -27.89 -12.37 0.56
CA LEU A 14 -27.16 -11.44 -0.31
C LEU A 14 -26.68 -10.22 0.49
N ALA A 15 -26.27 -10.42 1.76
CA ALA A 15 -25.22 -9.60 2.32
C ALA A 15 -23.97 -9.88 1.48
N ALA A 16 -23.92 -9.22 0.31
CA ALA A 16 -22.92 -9.38 -0.71
C ALA A 16 -21.58 -9.18 -0.02
N PHE A 17 -20.80 -10.26 0.08
CA PHE A 17 -19.39 -10.11 0.33
C PHE A 17 -18.90 -9.13 -0.73
N ALA A 18 -18.52 -7.94 -0.28
CA ALA A 18 -17.92 -6.94 -1.12
C ALA A 18 -16.41 -7.16 -0.97
N PRO A 19 -15.78 -8.01 -1.80
CA PRO A 19 -14.38 -8.37 -1.66
C PRO A 19 -13.47 -7.14 -1.66
N PHE A 20 -13.88 -6.06 -2.34
CA PHE A 20 -13.19 -4.76 -2.31
C PHE A 20 -13.34 -3.98 -1.00
N GLN A 21 -14.36 -4.25 -0.16
CA GLN A 21 -14.43 -3.74 1.21
C GLN A 21 -13.62 -4.61 2.19
N ALA A 22 -13.47 -5.89 1.86
CA ALA A 22 -12.67 -6.83 2.66
C ALA A 22 -11.16 -6.67 2.40
N ALA A 23 -10.77 -6.32 1.17
CA ALA A 23 -9.41 -5.95 0.79
C ALA A 23 -9.08 -4.53 1.26
N GLY A 24 -7.91 -4.35 1.88
CA GLY A 24 -7.55 -3.06 2.47
C GLY A 24 -6.22 -3.12 3.22
N ILE A 25 -5.76 -1.97 3.70
CA ILE A 25 -4.57 -1.88 4.54
C ILE A 25 -4.96 -1.13 5.80
N ASP A 26 -4.87 -1.80 6.95
CA ASP A 26 -4.89 -1.16 8.28
C ASP A 26 -3.43 -1.02 8.72
N PRO A 27 -2.74 0.08 8.38
CA PRO A 27 -1.29 0.15 8.48
C PRO A 27 -0.83 0.00 9.93
N ARG A 28 -0.10 -1.08 10.22
CA ARG A 28 0.51 -1.32 11.52
C ARG A 28 1.95 -0.78 11.56
N LEU A 29 2.11 0.52 11.38
CA LEU A 29 3.43 1.16 11.42
C LEU A 29 4.17 0.80 12.71
N GLY A 30 5.44 0.43 12.61
CA GLY A 30 6.23 -0.06 13.74
C GLY A 30 6.01 -1.53 14.10
N ALA A 31 5.09 -2.25 13.44
CA ALA A 31 4.94 -3.69 13.62
C ALA A 31 6.07 -4.45 12.91
N ARG A 32 6.48 -5.57 13.50
CA ARG A 32 7.54 -6.44 13.00
C ARG A 32 6.96 -7.67 12.32
N ILE A 33 7.44 -7.97 11.11
CA ILE A 33 7.07 -9.20 10.39
C ILE A 33 7.93 -10.39 10.83
N PRO A 34 7.45 -11.64 10.67
CA PRO A 34 8.27 -12.82 10.92
C PRO A 34 9.34 -12.99 9.82
N LEU A 35 10.56 -12.51 10.09
CA LEU A 35 11.69 -12.60 9.14
C LEU A 35 12.19 -14.03 8.94
N ASP A 36 12.01 -14.89 9.93
CA ASP A 36 12.50 -16.27 9.94
C ASP A 36 11.53 -17.25 9.26
N GLY A 37 10.39 -16.75 8.74
CA GLY A 37 9.44 -17.56 7.99
C GLY A 37 10.10 -18.14 6.73
N THR A 38 9.88 -19.42 6.47
CA THR A 38 10.42 -20.12 5.30
C THR A 38 9.49 -19.97 4.10
N PHE A 39 9.98 -19.41 3.01
CA PHE A 39 9.28 -19.24 1.74
C PHE A 39 10.01 -20.01 0.62
N ARG A 40 9.38 -20.10 -0.54
CA ARG A 40 9.96 -20.69 -1.76
C ARG A 40 10.25 -19.59 -2.76
N GLU A 41 11.51 -19.52 -3.19
CA GLU A 41 11.94 -18.61 -4.25
C GLU A 41 11.59 -19.16 -5.64
N ALA A 42 11.71 -18.32 -6.67
CA ALA A 42 11.50 -18.67 -8.07
C ALA A 42 12.29 -19.90 -8.57
N ASP A 43 13.46 -20.18 -7.98
CA ASP A 43 14.27 -21.37 -8.28
C ASP A 43 13.87 -22.62 -7.46
N GLY A 44 12.85 -22.50 -6.59
CA GLY A 44 12.37 -23.55 -5.69
C GLY A 44 13.11 -23.65 -4.36
N ARG A 45 14.17 -22.86 -4.16
CA ARG A 45 14.97 -22.87 -2.94
C ARG A 45 14.16 -22.36 -1.75
N ALA A 46 14.38 -22.98 -0.59
CA ALA A 46 13.82 -22.50 0.67
C ALA A 46 14.63 -21.30 1.16
N VAL A 47 13.96 -20.19 1.45
CA VAL A 47 14.58 -18.93 1.85
C VAL A 47 13.79 -18.29 2.99
N SER A 48 14.42 -17.41 3.75
CA SER A 48 13.74 -16.55 4.73
C SER A 48 13.86 -15.09 4.33
N LEU A 49 12.89 -14.26 4.74
CA LEU A 49 12.92 -12.83 4.44
C LEU A 49 14.15 -12.16 5.07
N GLY A 50 14.52 -12.57 6.29
CA GLY A 50 15.73 -12.09 6.95
C GLY A 50 17.01 -12.48 6.22
N GLY A 51 17.07 -13.71 5.68
CA GLY A 51 18.21 -14.17 4.90
C GLY A 51 18.37 -13.44 3.56
N LEU A 52 17.26 -13.10 2.90
CA LEU A 52 17.28 -12.29 1.66
C LEU A 52 17.60 -10.81 1.94
N ALA A 53 17.15 -10.29 3.07
CA ALA A 53 17.43 -8.92 3.48
C ALA A 53 18.93 -8.70 3.71
N ASP A 54 19.62 -9.68 4.32
CA ASP A 54 21.05 -9.61 4.65
C ASP A 54 21.41 -8.28 5.37
N GLY A 55 20.60 -7.91 6.35
CA GLY A 55 20.77 -6.67 7.11
C GLY A 55 20.42 -5.37 6.35
N LYS A 56 19.83 -5.45 5.17
CA LYS A 56 19.35 -4.30 4.38
C LYS A 56 17.85 -4.08 4.55
N PRO A 57 17.34 -2.86 4.27
CA PRO A 57 15.90 -2.61 4.15
C PRO A 57 15.24 -3.57 3.15
N LEU A 58 14.00 -3.94 3.44
CA LEU A 58 13.17 -4.77 2.56
C LEU A 58 12.08 -3.92 1.91
N VAL A 59 11.91 -4.08 0.60
CA VAL A 59 10.76 -3.60 -0.14
C VAL A 59 9.90 -4.82 -0.47
N LEU A 60 8.77 -4.96 0.21
CA LEU A 60 7.87 -6.10 0.08
C LEU A 60 6.61 -5.67 -0.68
N VAL A 61 6.33 -6.35 -1.80
CA VAL A 61 5.21 -6.04 -2.69
C VAL A 61 4.26 -7.23 -2.71
N PRO A 62 3.08 -7.15 -2.08
CA PRO A 62 2.07 -8.20 -2.18
C PRO A 62 1.56 -8.31 -3.62
N VAL A 63 1.73 -9.47 -4.25
CA VAL A 63 1.35 -9.72 -5.65
C VAL A 63 0.64 -11.06 -5.82
N LEU A 64 -0.11 -11.17 -6.90
CA LEU A 64 -0.47 -12.45 -7.52
C LEU A 64 0.45 -12.61 -8.73
N HIS A 65 1.33 -13.62 -8.72
CA HIS A 65 2.30 -13.82 -9.80
C HIS A 65 1.61 -14.14 -11.13
N ARG A 66 0.45 -14.80 -11.10
CA ARG A 66 -0.39 -15.04 -12.26
C ARG A 66 -1.61 -14.12 -12.27
N CYS A 67 -1.39 -12.81 -12.29
CA CYS A 67 -2.47 -11.84 -12.44
C CYS A 67 -2.59 -11.35 -13.89
N PRO A 68 -3.71 -11.62 -14.60
CA PRO A 68 -3.92 -11.10 -15.95
C PRO A 68 -4.28 -9.61 -15.99
N ASN A 69 -4.43 -8.96 -14.83
CA ASN A 69 -5.03 -7.62 -14.74
C ASN A 69 -4.01 -6.55 -14.30
N ILE A 70 -3.70 -6.48 -12.99
CA ILE A 70 -3.13 -5.26 -12.37
C ILE A 70 -1.79 -5.48 -11.66
N CYS A 71 -1.43 -6.71 -11.23
CA CYS A 71 -0.19 -6.92 -10.47
C CYS A 71 1.07 -6.59 -11.28
N GLY A 72 1.11 -6.98 -12.56
CA GLY A 72 2.23 -6.65 -13.45
C GLY A 72 2.43 -5.14 -13.61
N VAL A 73 1.35 -4.34 -13.55
CA VAL A 73 1.42 -2.88 -13.59
C VAL A 73 2.07 -2.32 -12.32
N THR A 74 1.80 -2.93 -11.16
CA THR A 74 2.39 -2.51 -9.87
C THR A 74 3.90 -2.77 -9.84
N LEU A 75 4.34 -3.96 -10.28
CA LEU A 75 5.76 -4.28 -10.37
C LEU A 75 6.48 -3.41 -11.41
N ALA A 76 5.84 -3.13 -12.55
CA ALA A 76 6.38 -2.24 -13.56
C ALA A 76 6.52 -0.79 -13.07
N GLY A 77 5.50 -0.26 -12.38
CA GLY A 77 5.55 1.07 -11.78
C GLY A 77 6.64 1.19 -10.72
N LEU A 78 6.79 0.16 -9.87
CA LEU A 78 7.90 0.10 -8.91
C LEU A 78 9.26 0.01 -9.60
N ALA A 79 9.40 -0.77 -10.68
CA ALA A 79 10.63 -0.84 -11.46
C ALA A 79 11.02 0.52 -12.04
N GLN A 80 10.06 1.26 -12.59
CA GLN A 80 10.29 2.64 -13.06
C GLN A 80 10.74 3.54 -11.92
N ALA A 81 10.07 3.47 -10.76
CA ALA A 81 10.44 4.24 -9.58
C ALA A 81 11.88 3.95 -9.16
N ILE A 82 12.28 2.68 -9.15
CA ILE A 82 13.64 2.24 -8.79
C ILE A 82 14.68 2.79 -9.77
N LEU A 83 14.41 2.74 -11.07
CA LEU A 83 15.34 3.22 -12.10
C LEU A 83 15.48 4.76 -12.08
N ALA A 84 14.45 5.48 -11.64
CA ALA A 84 14.40 6.95 -11.59
C ALA A 84 15.01 7.57 -10.32
N GLN A 85 15.56 6.77 -9.41
CA GLN A 85 16.18 7.22 -8.15
C GLN A 85 17.61 6.66 -8.00
N ARG A 86 18.34 6.92 -6.91
CA ARG A 86 19.78 6.55 -6.77
C ARG A 86 20.10 5.19 -6.14
N LEU A 87 19.26 4.71 -5.22
CA LEU A 87 19.39 3.45 -4.49
C LEU A 87 19.13 2.27 -5.42
N ARG A 88 19.77 1.13 -5.20
CA ARG A 88 19.68 -0.03 -6.09
C ARG A 88 19.37 -1.31 -5.29
N PRO A 89 18.48 -2.17 -5.79
CA PRO A 89 18.32 -3.53 -5.26
C PRO A 89 19.65 -4.26 -5.19
N GLY A 90 19.84 -5.10 -4.17
CA GLY A 90 21.05 -5.89 -3.94
C GLY A 90 22.20 -5.10 -3.30
N ARG A 91 22.31 -3.81 -3.61
CA ARG A 91 23.29 -2.90 -2.96
C ARG A 91 22.71 -2.25 -1.71
N ASP A 92 21.60 -1.54 -1.85
CA ASP A 92 21.06 -0.65 -0.81
C ASP A 92 19.81 -1.21 -0.13
N PHE A 93 19.05 -2.07 -0.82
CA PHE A 93 17.85 -2.73 -0.29
C PHE A 93 17.58 -4.04 -1.03
N THR A 94 16.67 -4.85 -0.50
CA THR A 94 16.20 -6.08 -1.15
C THR A 94 14.73 -5.92 -1.56
N LEU A 95 14.41 -6.19 -2.83
CA LEU A 95 13.05 -6.19 -3.36
C LEU A 95 12.48 -7.61 -3.36
N VAL A 96 11.29 -7.77 -2.79
CA VAL A 96 10.58 -9.04 -2.70
C VAL A 96 9.17 -8.88 -3.27
N ALA A 97 8.94 -9.45 -4.45
CA ALA A 97 7.60 -9.73 -4.95
C ALA A 97 7.02 -10.91 -4.15
N PHE A 98 6.08 -10.61 -3.26
CA PHE A 98 5.55 -11.54 -2.27
C PHE A 98 4.19 -12.09 -2.71
N GLY A 99 4.18 -13.34 -3.17
CA GLY A 99 2.98 -14.04 -3.61
C GLY A 99 1.96 -14.22 -2.48
N ILE A 100 0.75 -13.68 -2.66
CA ILE A 100 -0.34 -13.78 -1.67
C ILE A 100 -1.27 -14.98 -1.90
N ASP A 101 -1.14 -15.67 -3.05
CA ASP A 101 -1.92 -16.86 -3.36
C ASP A 101 -1.16 -18.14 -3.00
N PRO A 102 -1.63 -18.93 -2.02
CA PRO A 102 -0.98 -20.18 -1.65
C PRO A 102 -1.11 -21.29 -2.71
N ARG A 103 -1.84 -21.05 -3.81
CA ARG A 103 -1.92 -21.97 -4.95
C ARG A 103 -0.84 -21.71 -6.00
N GLU A 104 -0.15 -20.58 -5.92
CA GLU A 104 0.99 -20.26 -6.80
C GLU A 104 2.26 -20.90 -6.24
N GLY A 105 3.14 -21.35 -7.14
CA GLY A 105 4.42 -21.94 -6.79
C GLY A 105 5.61 -21.25 -7.46
N PRO A 106 6.81 -21.83 -7.33
CA PRO A 106 8.05 -21.29 -7.90
C PRO A 106 7.98 -20.99 -9.40
N ALA A 107 7.24 -21.81 -10.16
CA ALA A 107 7.11 -21.63 -11.60
C ALA A 107 6.38 -20.32 -11.96
N GLU A 108 5.30 -19.98 -11.25
CA GLU A 108 4.59 -18.71 -11.43
C GLU A 108 5.47 -17.53 -11.04
N ALA A 109 6.16 -17.60 -9.90
CA ALA A 109 7.09 -16.57 -9.45
C ALA A 109 8.25 -16.35 -10.42
N ALA A 110 8.80 -17.42 -11.01
CA ALA A 110 9.85 -17.35 -12.01
C ALA A 110 9.38 -16.67 -13.30
N ALA A 111 8.16 -17.00 -13.76
CA ALA A 111 7.58 -16.38 -14.96
C ALA A 111 7.38 -14.87 -14.76
N ASP A 112 6.78 -14.46 -13.64
CA ASP A 112 6.54 -13.06 -13.29
C ASP A 112 7.85 -12.26 -13.22
N LEU A 113 8.88 -12.81 -12.55
CA LEU A 113 10.20 -12.19 -12.47
C LEU A 113 10.90 -12.11 -13.84
N ALA A 114 10.75 -13.12 -14.69
CA ALA A 114 11.29 -13.11 -16.05
C ALA A 114 10.61 -12.04 -16.92
N ASP A 115 9.29 -11.88 -16.79
CA ASP A 115 8.53 -10.86 -17.50
C ASP A 115 8.94 -9.44 -17.07
N LEU A 116 9.11 -9.23 -15.76
CA LEU A 116 9.63 -7.96 -15.22
C LEU A 116 11.02 -7.64 -15.78
N ARG A 117 11.94 -8.60 -15.78
CA ARG A 117 13.31 -8.43 -16.31
C ARG A 117 13.32 -8.15 -17.81
N ARG A 118 12.43 -8.79 -18.57
CA ARG A 118 12.30 -8.54 -20.01
C ARG A 118 11.79 -7.13 -20.30
N ALA A 119 10.84 -6.65 -19.51
CA ALA A 119 10.31 -5.30 -19.63
C ALA A 119 11.31 -4.22 -19.15
N PHE A 120 12.14 -4.54 -18.15
CA PHE A 120 13.09 -3.62 -17.54
C PHE A 120 14.51 -4.19 -17.48
N PRO A 121 15.21 -4.32 -18.62
CA PRO A 121 16.54 -4.92 -18.68
C PRO A 121 17.63 -4.13 -17.93
N ALA A 122 17.35 -2.86 -17.58
CA ALA A 122 18.25 -2.02 -16.79
C ALA A 122 18.17 -2.29 -15.28
N LEU A 123 17.21 -3.09 -14.80
CA LEU A 123 17.17 -3.48 -13.40
C LEU A 123 18.36 -4.41 -13.08
N PRO A 124 18.96 -4.29 -11.87
CA PRO A 124 19.96 -5.24 -11.41
C PRO A 124 19.38 -6.67 -11.40
N ALA A 125 20.21 -7.64 -11.76
CA ALA A 125 19.83 -9.05 -11.68
C ALA A 125 19.68 -9.52 -10.22
N ASP A 126 20.53 -8.99 -9.34
CA ASP A 126 20.61 -9.33 -7.92
C ASP A 126 19.69 -8.47 -7.05
N GLY A 127 19.27 -9.03 -5.91
CA GLY A 127 18.47 -8.32 -4.90
C GLY A 127 17.00 -8.11 -5.26
N ILE A 128 16.52 -8.74 -6.34
CA ILE A 128 15.11 -8.82 -6.70
C ILE A 128 14.69 -10.29 -6.66
N HIS A 129 13.74 -10.58 -5.77
CA HIS A 129 13.28 -11.93 -5.48
C HIS A 129 11.77 -12.02 -5.66
N ALA A 130 11.30 -13.18 -6.12
CA ALA A 130 9.88 -13.52 -6.19
C ALA A 130 9.63 -14.75 -5.33
N LEU A 131 8.70 -14.64 -4.38
CA LEU A 131 8.48 -15.64 -3.33
C LEU A 131 7.05 -16.15 -3.34
N THR A 132 6.91 -17.45 -3.08
CA THR A 132 5.65 -18.14 -2.80
C THR A 132 5.70 -18.81 -1.43
N GLY A 133 4.54 -19.16 -0.88
CA GLY A 133 4.46 -19.75 0.46
C GLY A 133 3.13 -20.44 0.74
N THR A 134 3.04 -21.10 1.88
CA THR A 134 1.78 -21.67 2.36
C THR A 134 0.87 -20.56 2.88
N ARG A 135 -0.42 -20.87 2.99
CA ARG A 135 -1.44 -19.95 3.50
C ARG A 135 -1.07 -19.39 4.88
N GLU A 136 -0.49 -20.22 5.75
CA GLU A 136 -0.08 -19.85 7.10
C GLU A 136 1.08 -18.86 7.08
N GLN A 137 2.09 -19.12 6.23
CA GLN A 137 3.26 -18.27 6.07
C GLN A 137 2.89 -16.91 5.49
N ILE A 138 2.04 -16.90 4.46
CA ILE A 138 1.54 -15.68 3.81
C ILE A 138 0.73 -14.85 4.82
N ARG A 139 -0.18 -15.47 5.57
CA ARG A 139 -0.99 -14.77 6.58
C ARG A 139 -0.15 -14.19 7.71
N ALA A 140 0.85 -14.93 8.20
CA ALA A 140 1.71 -14.43 9.28
C ALA A 140 2.41 -13.10 8.92
N VAL A 141 2.81 -12.91 7.66
CA VAL A 141 3.40 -11.64 7.18
C VAL A 141 2.32 -10.59 6.92
N THR A 142 1.27 -10.94 6.16
CA THR A 142 0.23 -9.99 5.76
C THR A 142 -0.58 -9.45 6.95
N ASP A 143 -0.90 -10.29 7.95
CA ASP A 143 -1.57 -9.88 9.18
C ASP A 143 -0.70 -8.93 10.02
N ALA A 144 0.61 -9.20 10.11
CA ALA A 144 1.56 -8.35 10.82
C ALA A 144 1.69 -6.96 10.16
N LEU A 145 1.61 -6.91 8.84
CA LEU A 145 1.62 -5.67 8.06
C LEU A 145 0.26 -4.94 8.06
N GLY A 146 -0.81 -5.62 8.47
CA GLY A 146 -2.19 -5.13 8.38
C GLY A 146 -2.74 -5.15 6.96
N TYR A 147 -2.17 -5.96 6.07
CA TYR A 147 -2.59 -6.12 4.68
C TYR A 147 -3.72 -7.16 4.59
N ARG A 148 -4.94 -6.70 4.26
CA ARG A 148 -6.10 -7.56 4.06
C ARG A 148 -6.37 -7.77 2.57
N TYR A 149 -6.70 -9.01 2.25
CA TYR A 149 -7.02 -9.46 0.91
C TYR A 149 -8.08 -10.56 1.01
N ALA A 150 -8.85 -10.72 -0.06
CA ALA A 150 -10.06 -11.54 -0.04
C ALA A 150 -10.25 -12.27 -1.36
N TRP A 151 -10.62 -13.55 -1.32
CA TRP A 151 -10.94 -14.28 -2.55
C TRP A 151 -12.25 -13.77 -3.13
N ASP A 152 -12.27 -13.50 -4.43
CA ASP A 152 -13.45 -13.09 -5.19
C ASP A 152 -13.78 -14.18 -6.22
N ASP A 153 -14.82 -14.98 -5.94
CA ASP A 153 -15.30 -16.05 -6.81
C ASP A 153 -15.79 -15.54 -8.17
N ARG A 154 -16.19 -14.27 -8.28
CA ARG A 154 -16.70 -13.69 -9.53
C ARG A 154 -15.60 -13.52 -10.57
N ILE A 155 -14.38 -13.21 -10.12
CA ILE A 155 -13.20 -13.02 -10.99
C ILE A 155 -12.20 -14.17 -10.85
N GLY A 156 -12.43 -15.11 -9.93
CA GLY A 156 -11.54 -16.23 -9.64
C GLY A 156 -10.15 -15.78 -9.22
N GLN A 157 -10.05 -14.68 -8.45
CA GLN A 157 -8.79 -14.06 -8.02
C GLN A 157 -8.94 -13.47 -6.61
N TYR A 158 -7.81 -13.19 -5.95
CA TYR A 158 -7.86 -12.39 -4.72
C TYR A 158 -8.02 -10.91 -5.07
N ALA A 159 -9.03 -10.26 -4.49
CA ALA A 159 -9.10 -8.82 -4.39
C ALA A 159 -8.05 -8.34 -3.37
N HIS A 160 -7.22 -7.38 -3.78
CA HIS A 160 -6.14 -6.84 -2.96
C HIS A 160 -5.80 -5.41 -3.41
N VAL A 161 -5.20 -4.63 -2.52
CA VAL A 161 -4.82 -3.22 -2.79
C VAL A 161 -3.40 -3.17 -3.35
N ALA A 162 -3.18 -2.38 -4.40
CA ALA A 162 -1.84 -2.08 -4.89
C ALA A 162 -1.11 -1.16 -3.90
N ALA A 163 -0.10 -1.69 -3.25
CA ALA A 163 0.77 -0.96 -2.34
C ALA A 163 2.11 -1.69 -2.16
N VAL A 164 3.11 -0.95 -1.70
CA VAL A 164 4.46 -1.43 -1.42
C VAL A 164 4.78 -1.16 0.03
N ALA A 165 5.17 -2.19 0.77
CA ALA A 165 5.66 -2.05 2.14
C ALA A 165 7.17 -1.84 2.13
N VAL A 166 7.65 -0.80 2.80
CA VAL A 166 9.09 -0.58 3.04
C VAL A 166 9.37 -0.88 4.50
N LEU A 167 10.26 -1.84 4.74
CA LEU A 167 10.63 -2.31 6.07
C LEU A 167 12.09 -2.02 6.37
N ARG A 168 12.36 -1.81 7.65
CA ARG A 168 13.71 -1.72 8.20
C ARG A 168 14.43 -3.08 8.14
N PRO A 169 15.77 -3.12 8.25
CA PRO A 169 16.53 -4.37 8.32
C PRO A 169 16.05 -5.37 9.39
N ASP A 170 15.49 -4.87 10.48
CA ASP A 170 14.95 -5.71 11.55
C ASP A 170 13.56 -6.29 11.23
N GLY A 171 12.97 -6.00 10.07
CA GLY A 171 11.65 -6.47 9.65
C GLY A 171 10.51 -5.60 10.17
N THR A 172 10.79 -4.43 10.71
CA THR A 172 9.75 -3.49 11.13
C THR A 172 9.21 -2.69 9.96
N LEU A 173 7.88 -2.66 9.80
CA LEU A 173 7.20 -1.84 8.80
C LEU A 173 7.45 -0.35 9.07
N ASN A 174 8.08 0.32 8.09
CA ASN A 174 8.39 1.74 8.15
C ASN A 174 7.37 2.58 7.36
N HIS A 175 7.07 2.17 6.13
CA HIS A 175 6.16 2.89 5.23
C HIS A 175 5.26 1.97 4.43
N TRP A 176 4.06 2.46 4.11
CA TRP A 176 3.27 1.99 2.98
C TRP A 176 3.28 3.03 1.87
N LEU A 177 3.67 2.63 0.67
CA LEU A 177 3.56 3.44 -0.54
C LEU A 177 2.38 2.91 -1.34
N TYR A 178 1.31 3.69 -1.44
CA TYR A 178 0.06 3.27 -2.08
C TYR A 178 0.06 3.54 -3.58
N GLY A 179 -0.68 2.70 -4.32
CA GLY A 179 -0.89 2.86 -5.76
C GLY A 179 -0.02 1.92 -6.60
N LEU A 180 -0.20 2.04 -7.92
CA LEU A 180 0.46 1.19 -8.92
C LEU A 180 1.87 1.65 -9.27
N SER A 181 2.17 2.93 -9.07
CA SER A 181 3.47 3.52 -9.39
C SER A 181 3.86 4.47 -8.25
N PRO A 182 4.63 4.00 -7.26
CA PRO A 182 5.08 4.86 -6.18
C PRO A 182 6.02 5.95 -6.74
N ALA A 183 5.92 7.16 -6.21
CA ALA A 183 6.80 8.24 -6.63
C ALA A 183 8.27 7.91 -6.30
N PRO A 184 9.23 8.14 -7.23
CA PRO A 184 10.63 7.78 -7.01
C PRO A 184 11.25 8.42 -5.76
N ASP A 185 10.92 9.68 -5.52
CA ASP A 185 11.37 10.45 -4.37
C ASP A 185 10.78 9.94 -3.05
N ALA A 186 9.52 9.48 -3.07
CA ALA A 186 8.88 8.88 -1.91
C ALA A 186 9.50 7.53 -1.57
N LEU A 187 9.81 6.71 -2.57
CA LEU A 187 10.53 5.44 -2.40
C LEU A 187 11.93 5.67 -1.84
N GLU A 188 12.69 6.61 -2.41
CA GLU A 188 14.05 6.94 -1.97
C GLU A 188 14.06 7.39 -0.51
N ARG A 189 13.17 8.31 -0.12
CA ARG A 189 13.05 8.74 1.29
C ARG A 189 12.67 7.60 2.22
N ALA A 190 11.68 6.80 1.86
CA ALA A 190 11.23 5.68 2.69
C ALA A 190 12.35 4.67 2.96
N LEU A 191 13.19 4.41 1.96
CA LEU A 191 14.37 3.54 2.06
C LEU A 191 15.47 4.13 2.93
N ASP A 192 15.83 5.40 2.75
CA ASP A 192 16.83 6.07 3.58
C ASP A 192 16.42 6.08 5.06
N GLU A 193 15.16 6.40 5.35
CA GLU A 193 14.62 6.36 6.71
C GLU A 193 14.66 4.94 7.29
N ALA A 194 14.31 3.94 6.48
CA ALA A 194 14.35 2.55 6.89
C ALA A 194 15.77 2.06 7.20
N ALA A 195 16.76 2.48 6.40
CA ALA A 195 18.17 2.17 6.60
C ALA A 195 18.73 2.82 7.87
N GLN A 196 18.30 4.05 8.19
CA GLN A 196 18.72 4.78 9.39
C GLN A 196 17.99 4.33 10.67
N GLY A 197 17.07 3.37 10.56
CA GLY A 197 16.29 2.90 11.70
C GLY A 197 15.22 3.89 12.18
N ARG A 198 15.01 5.00 11.45
CA ARG A 198 14.03 6.04 11.80
C ARG A 198 12.62 5.53 11.52
N ALA A 199 11.72 5.75 12.46
CA ALA A 199 10.30 5.48 12.25
C ALA A 199 9.76 6.44 11.19
N GLY A 200 8.96 5.92 10.25
CA GLY A 200 8.31 6.69 9.20
C GLY A 200 7.56 7.89 9.78
N ASP A 201 7.75 9.04 9.13
CA ASP A 201 7.29 10.34 9.65
C ASP A 201 5.80 10.36 10.03
N TRP A 202 5.47 11.10 11.09
CA TRP A 202 4.12 11.28 11.62
C TRP A 202 3.14 11.81 10.55
N GLY A 203 3.65 12.46 9.49
CA GLY A 203 2.89 12.90 8.32
C GLY A 203 2.11 11.79 7.60
N GLN A 204 2.54 10.52 7.69
CA GLN A 204 1.80 9.41 7.07
C GLN A 204 0.46 9.16 7.76
N ARG A 205 0.33 9.38 9.08
CA ARG A 205 -0.97 9.33 9.78
C ARG A 205 -1.93 10.42 9.29
N ILE A 206 -1.39 11.58 8.91
CA ILE A 206 -2.18 12.70 8.36
C ILE A 206 -2.58 12.40 6.92
N LEU A 207 -1.69 11.82 6.11
CA LEU A 207 -2.03 11.37 4.76
C LEU A 207 -3.05 10.23 4.78
N LEU A 208 -2.97 9.29 5.72
CA LEU A 208 -3.94 8.20 5.89
C LEU A 208 -5.35 8.69 6.26
N LEU A 209 -5.45 9.84 6.95
CA LEU A 209 -6.72 10.53 7.14
C LEU A 209 -7.26 11.11 5.83
N CYS A 210 -6.38 11.61 4.95
CA CYS A 210 -6.76 12.19 3.66
C CYS A 210 -6.96 11.17 2.52
N PHE A 211 -6.26 10.03 2.54
CA PHE A 211 -6.21 8.98 1.50
C PHE A 211 -7.05 7.75 1.84
N HIS A 212 -8.02 7.86 2.75
CA HIS A 212 -9.14 6.92 2.79
C HIS A 212 -10.00 7.11 1.52
N TYR A 213 -9.42 6.70 0.39
CA TYR A 213 -10.01 6.66 -0.93
C TYR A 213 -10.67 5.30 -1.06
N ASP A 214 -11.98 5.27 -0.84
CA ASP A 214 -12.81 4.12 -1.22
C ASP A 214 -13.06 4.21 -2.74
N PRO A 215 -12.45 3.33 -3.55
CA PRO A 215 -12.60 3.35 -5.00
C PRO A 215 -14.02 3.04 -5.48
N MET A 216 -14.91 2.57 -4.59
CA MET A 216 -16.32 2.28 -4.92
C MET A 216 -17.25 3.47 -4.67
N THR A 217 -16.88 4.43 -3.80
CA THR A 217 -17.77 5.55 -3.44
C THR A 217 -17.24 6.93 -3.82
N GLY A 218 -15.97 7.07 -4.23
CA GLY A 218 -15.39 8.35 -4.68
C GLY A 218 -15.40 9.44 -3.59
N ARG A 219 -15.58 9.05 -2.33
CA ARG A 219 -15.69 9.97 -1.18
C ARG A 219 -14.50 9.76 -0.26
N ASN A 220 -13.62 10.76 -0.22
CA ASN A 220 -12.80 10.98 0.98
C ASN A 220 -13.77 11.08 2.17
N GLY A 221 -13.46 10.41 3.28
CA GLY A 221 -14.37 10.27 4.42
C GLY A 221 -15.06 11.61 4.80
N PRO A 222 -16.37 11.63 5.09
CA PRO A 222 -17.16 12.85 5.32
C PRO A 222 -16.56 13.80 6.36
N LEU A 223 -15.72 13.29 7.26
CA LEU A 223 -14.94 14.06 8.23
C LEU A 223 -13.95 15.03 7.57
N VAL A 224 -13.17 14.60 6.57
CA VAL A 224 -12.13 15.42 5.94
C VAL A 224 -12.74 16.58 5.17
N TRP A 225 -13.79 16.33 4.39
CA TRP A 225 -14.51 17.38 3.67
C TRP A 225 -15.17 18.38 4.63
N THR A 226 -15.68 17.91 5.77
CA THR A 226 -16.24 18.79 6.81
C THR A 226 -15.14 19.65 7.45
N LEU A 227 -13.98 19.06 7.75
CA LEU A 227 -12.84 19.78 8.31
C LEU A 227 -12.29 20.83 7.34
N LEU A 228 -12.13 20.48 6.05
CA LEU A 228 -11.62 21.40 5.03
C LEU A 228 -12.59 22.58 4.81
N ARG A 229 -13.91 22.31 4.77
CA ARG A 229 -14.94 23.34 4.63
C ARG A 229 -15.00 24.27 5.85
N THR A 230 -14.86 23.74 7.06
CA THR A 230 -14.88 24.54 8.29
C THR A 230 -13.64 25.42 8.42
N LEU A 231 -12.45 24.88 8.16
CA LEU A 231 -11.21 25.67 8.09
C LEU A 231 -11.26 26.73 7.01
N GLY A 232 -11.71 26.39 5.81
CA GLY A 232 -11.88 27.33 4.71
C GLY A 232 -12.87 28.46 5.06
N ALA A 233 -13.99 28.15 5.69
CA ALA A 233 -14.97 29.14 6.14
C ALA A 233 -14.39 30.06 7.23
N LEU A 234 -13.65 29.51 8.20
CA LEU A 234 -13.00 30.30 9.25
C LEU A 234 -11.97 31.29 8.68
N VAL A 235 -11.16 30.87 7.72
CA VAL A 235 -10.19 31.74 7.04
C VAL A 235 -10.91 32.83 6.24
N ALA A 236 -11.96 32.48 5.51
CA ALA A 236 -12.73 33.45 4.72
C ALA A 236 -13.43 34.50 5.62
N LEU A 237 -14.05 34.06 6.72
CA LEU A 237 -14.71 34.95 7.66
C LEU A 237 -13.72 35.81 8.45
N GLY A 238 -12.60 35.23 8.89
CA GLY A 238 -11.54 35.95 9.58
C GLY A 238 -10.89 37.01 8.69
N GLY A 239 -10.52 36.64 7.47
CA GLY A 239 -9.93 37.56 6.49
C GLY A 239 -10.93 38.64 6.06
N GLY A 240 -12.16 38.25 5.71
CA GLY A 240 -13.21 39.19 5.33
C GLY A 240 -13.59 40.16 6.47
N GLY A 241 -13.69 39.66 7.70
CA GLY A 241 -13.96 40.45 8.89
C GLY A 241 -12.84 41.45 9.19
N TRP A 242 -11.58 41.04 9.05
CA TRP A 242 -10.44 41.95 9.22
C TRP A 242 -10.45 43.04 8.15
N ILE A 243 -10.64 42.70 6.87
CA ILE A 243 -10.71 43.69 5.79
C ILE A 243 -11.85 44.68 6.04
N ALA A 244 -13.05 44.19 6.40
CA ALA A 244 -14.19 45.04 6.71
C ALA A 244 -13.93 45.97 7.91
N TRP A 245 -13.30 45.45 8.97
CA TRP A 245 -12.91 46.23 10.14
C TRP A 245 -11.86 47.30 9.82
N SER A 246 -10.86 46.97 9.01
CA SER A 246 -9.83 47.91 8.55
C SER A 246 -10.45 49.06 7.76
N LEU A 247 -11.31 48.75 6.77
CA LEU A 247 -11.97 49.76 5.95
C LEU A 247 -12.94 50.63 6.75
N TRP A 248 -13.60 50.07 7.77
CA TRP A 248 -14.46 50.83 8.68
C TRP A 248 -13.67 51.79 9.57
N ARG A 249 -12.51 51.35 10.07
CA ARG A 249 -11.60 52.17 10.87
C ARG A 249 -11.05 53.34 10.07
N ASP A 250 -10.61 53.11 8.84
CA ASP A 250 -10.09 54.17 7.96
C ASP A 250 -11.15 55.22 7.64
N ARG A 251 -12.40 54.80 7.39
CA ARG A 251 -13.52 55.72 7.15
C ARG A 251 -13.90 56.57 8.37
N ARG A 252 -13.58 56.13 9.59
CA ARG A 252 -13.79 56.91 10.82
C ARG A 252 -12.70 57.94 11.05
N LEU A 253 -11.46 57.65 10.67
CA LEU A 253 -10.32 58.56 10.83
C LEU A 253 -10.34 59.74 9.84
N VAL A 254 -10.96 59.58 8.67
CA VAL A 254 -11.10 60.66 7.66
C VAL A 254 -12.21 61.66 8.01
N LYS A 255 -13.05 61.36 9.01
CA LYS A 255 -14.19 62.21 9.42
C LYS A 255 -13.95 63.04 10.70
N SER A 256 -12.75 62.96 11.30
CA SER A 256 -12.30 63.85 12.38
C SER A 256 -11.31 64.87 11.86
#